data_AF-A0A8S1ZUS7-F1
#
_entry.id   AF-A0A8S1ZUS7-F1
#
_cell.length_a   1.000
_cell.length_b   1.000
_cell.length_c   1.000
_cell.angle_alpha   90.00
_cell.angle_beta   90.00
_cell.angle_gamma   90.00
#
_symmetry.space_group_name_H-M   'P 1'
#
loop_
_entity.id
_entity.type
_entity.pdbx_description
1 polymer ?
#
loop_
_entity_poly.entity_id
_entity_poly.type
_entity_poly.pdbx_seq_one_letter_code
_entity_poly.pdbx_strand_id
1 'polypeptide(L)'
;MAIARSITSFMFFLLISSNSVNSSVLAQATTAKFTFIGFKGNQTEIQTEGASEIQHENGLLRLTNRNQNVTGTAFYRKPIRLRNFTNSSDIKVCSFSTSFVFVIIPSSPGTGGFGFTFTLSPTPNRPGAESAQYLGLLNRTNNGNASNHVFAVEFDTVQGFKDGADRRGNHIGLNFNNLSSDVQEPLIYYDTEDRKEDFQLESGEPIQVHVNYDGPSETLNVTIYPTRLEFKPKKPLISRRVSELSEILEDEMYVGFTAATGKDQSSAHYVMGWSFSSCGENPMADWLDPSKLPLPPRLSNKKGYDSQVIALIVALSIVTLVLLVLLFIFVMYKRRIQEEDTLEDWEIDYPHRFRYRDLYLATKKFKEKNFFLADWVMEFHTNGGILSAVDQKLGSSFNGREAKLALIVGLLCCHQKPTYRPSMRMVLRYLNGEDQNVPQIDGNWGFSDSSRDDLKTNVVGYVSSDRASSSNTFSSFSEVSSSSIVSGR
;
A
#
# COMPACT_ATOMS: atom_id res chain seq x y z
N MET A 1 35.66 -100.36 16.59
CA MET A 1 36.12 -99.06 16.06
C MET A 1 34.94 -98.40 15.35
N ALA A 2 34.64 -97.13 15.69
CA ALA A 2 33.83 -96.13 14.98
C ALA A 2 32.56 -96.61 14.22
N ILE A 3 31.33 -96.39 14.72
CA ILE A 3 30.60 -95.11 14.83
C ILE A 3 30.39 -94.41 13.47
N ALA A 4 29.22 -94.65 12.87
CA ALA A 4 28.47 -93.69 12.04
C ALA A 4 27.02 -94.21 11.91
N ARG A 5 26.10 -93.73 12.76
CA ARG A 5 24.68 -94.14 12.77
C ARG A 5 23.77 -92.97 12.34
N SER A 6 22.92 -93.25 11.35
CA SER A 6 21.49 -92.85 11.34
C SER A 6 21.12 -91.40 11.73
N ILE A 7 21.21 -90.44 10.79
CA ILE A 7 20.57 -89.11 10.91
C ILE A 7 19.97 -88.65 9.56
N THR A 8 19.07 -89.42 8.96
CA THR A 8 18.36 -89.03 7.71
C THR A 8 16.87 -89.36 7.68
N SER A 9 16.26 -89.76 8.80
CA SER A 9 14.82 -90.11 8.88
C SER A 9 14.11 -89.57 10.13
N PHE A 10 14.50 -88.39 10.63
CA PHE A 10 13.83 -87.71 11.75
C PHE A 10 13.57 -86.20 11.48
N MET A 11 13.52 -85.82 10.20
CA MET A 11 13.31 -84.42 9.75
C MET A 11 12.05 -84.27 8.87
N PHE A 12 11.02 -85.10 9.10
CA PHE A 12 9.75 -85.01 8.36
C PHE A 12 8.48 -85.22 9.21
N PHE A 13 8.61 -85.41 10.52
CA PHE A 13 7.49 -85.62 11.45
C PHE A 13 7.48 -84.61 12.63
N LEU A 14 7.93 -83.39 12.36
CA LEU A 14 7.81 -82.22 13.25
C LEU A 14 7.01 -81.08 12.61
N LEU A 15 6.15 -81.42 11.64
CA LEU A 15 5.04 -80.60 11.13
C LEU A 15 3.80 -80.76 12.03
N ILE A 16 3.97 -80.56 13.33
CA ILE A 16 2.87 -80.57 14.31
C ILE A 16 2.76 -79.18 14.95
N SER A 17 1.72 -78.47 14.55
CA SER A 17 1.14 -77.30 15.23
C SER A 17 2.12 -76.22 15.72
N SER A 18 2.79 -75.54 14.80
CA SER A 18 2.94 -74.09 14.97
C SER A 18 1.58 -73.44 14.72
N ASN A 19 0.66 -73.57 15.70
CA ASN A 19 -0.43 -72.62 15.81
C ASN A 19 0.23 -71.26 16.01
N SER A 20 0.27 -70.45 14.95
CA SER A 20 0.49 -69.02 15.08
C SER A 20 -0.69 -68.49 15.87
N VAL A 21 -0.54 -68.50 17.20
CA VAL A 21 -1.34 -67.65 18.07
C VAL A 21 -0.96 -66.24 17.66
N ASN A 22 -1.72 -65.71 16.69
CA ASN A 22 -1.80 -64.29 16.44
C ASN A 22 -2.41 -63.69 17.69
N SER A 23 -1.56 -63.50 18.71
CA SER A 23 -1.78 -62.58 19.80
C SER A 23 -1.82 -61.20 19.16
N SER A 24 -2.96 -60.84 18.59
CA SER A 24 -3.33 -59.46 18.32
C SER A 24 -3.45 -58.80 19.69
N VAL A 25 -2.30 -58.43 20.25
CA VAL A 25 -2.22 -57.56 21.42
C VAL A 25 -2.84 -56.26 20.95
N LEU A 26 -4.10 -56.02 21.32
CA LEU A 26 -4.75 -54.74 21.09
C LEU A 26 -3.81 -53.66 21.62
N ALA A 27 -3.43 -52.72 20.77
CA ALA A 27 -2.51 -51.65 21.13
C ALA A 27 -3.20 -50.74 22.15
N GLN A 28 -3.03 -51.05 23.43
CA GLN A 28 -3.68 -50.31 24.50
C GLN A 28 -3.05 -48.92 24.62
N ALA A 29 -3.90 -47.91 24.81
CA ALA A 29 -3.48 -46.54 25.06
C ALA A 29 -2.54 -46.48 26.27
N THR A 30 -1.45 -45.72 26.17
CA THR A 30 -0.43 -45.63 27.22
C THR A 30 -0.44 -44.24 27.83
N THR A 31 -0.54 -44.15 29.15
CA THR A 31 -0.40 -42.88 29.87
C THR A 31 0.98 -42.27 29.62
N ALA A 32 1.02 -41.10 29.00
CA ALA A 32 2.23 -40.29 28.88
C ALA A 32 2.04 -38.97 29.64
N LYS A 33 2.95 -38.67 30.58
CA LYS A 33 2.97 -37.41 31.32
C LYS A 33 4.41 -36.91 31.48
N PHE A 34 4.64 -35.63 31.21
CA PHE A 34 5.92 -34.94 31.42
C PHE A 34 5.70 -33.44 31.63
N THR A 35 6.67 -32.77 32.28
CA THR A 35 6.66 -31.33 32.52
C THR A 35 8.09 -30.76 32.49
N PHE A 36 8.30 -29.76 31.64
CA PHE A 36 9.56 -29.07 31.42
C PHE A 36 9.45 -27.60 31.88
N ILE A 37 10.05 -27.28 33.02
CA ILE A 37 10.21 -25.90 33.52
C ILE A 37 11.52 -25.36 32.95
N GLY A 38 11.49 -25.00 31.67
CA GLY A 38 12.69 -24.88 30.84
C GLY A 38 13.26 -26.24 30.41
N PHE A 39 14.23 -26.21 29.50
CA PHE A 39 14.74 -27.38 28.79
C PHE A 39 16.22 -27.70 29.09
N LYS A 40 16.88 -26.91 29.94
CA LYS A 40 18.29 -27.12 30.32
C LYS A 40 18.46 -28.45 31.06
N GLY A 41 19.25 -29.36 30.48
CA GLY A 41 19.46 -30.72 30.99
C GLY A 41 18.56 -31.79 30.35
N ASN A 42 17.54 -31.38 29.59
CA ASN A 42 16.54 -32.27 28.99
C ASN A 42 16.84 -32.63 27.52
N GLN A 43 18.10 -32.47 27.07
CA GLN A 43 18.52 -32.77 25.69
C GLN A 43 18.35 -34.25 25.29
N THR A 44 18.29 -35.16 26.27
CA THR A 44 17.99 -36.58 26.05
C THR A 44 16.49 -36.85 25.91
N GLU A 45 15.62 -35.97 26.41
CA GLU A 45 14.15 -36.15 26.34
C GLU A 45 13.50 -35.45 25.14
N ILE A 46 14.14 -34.41 24.59
CA ILE A 46 13.70 -33.74 23.37
C ILE A 46 14.59 -34.16 22.19
N GLN A 47 13.97 -34.42 21.03
CA GLN A 47 14.66 -34.53 19.75
C GLN A 47 14.42 -33.24 18.96
N THR A 48 15.51 -32.56 18.57
CA THR A 48 15.49 -31.32 17.79
C THR A 48 16.14 -31.54 16.42
N GLU A 49 15.52 -31.05 15.36
CA GLU A 49 16.10 -31.04 14.00
C GLU A 49 15.93 -29.67 13.32
N GLY A 50 16.67 -29.43 12.23
CA GLY A 50 16.69 -28.15 11.53
C GLY A 50 17.36 -27.04 12.35
N ALA A 51 16.72 -25.87 12.45
CA ALA A 51 17.19 -24.72 13.22
C ALA A 51 16.89 -24.80 14.73
N SER A 52 16.23 -25.87 15.19
CA SER A 52 15.85 -26.08 16.58
C SER A 52 17.05 -26.40 17.47
N GLU A 53 17.12 -25.77 18.63
CA GLU A 53 18.11 -26.10 19.67
C GLU A 53 17.57 -25.81 21.08
N ILE A 54 18.09 -26.53 22.07
CA ILE A 54 17.99 -26.11 23.48
C ILE A 54 19.15 -25.17 23.76
N GLN A 55 18.85 -23.90 24.03
CA GLN A 55 19.85 -22.87 24.27
C GLN A 55 20.65 -23.14 25.56
N HIS A 56 21.98 -23.21 25.45
CA HIS A 56 22.85 -23.55 26.58
C HIS A 56 22.83 -22.53 27.74
N GLU A 57 22.70 -21.25 27.43
CA GLU A 57 22.76 -20.15 28.39
C GLU A 57 21.51 -20.15 29.31
N ASN A 58 20.35 -19.85 28.71
CA ASN A 58 19.07 -19.67 29.41
C ASN A 58 18.25 -20.97 29.54
N GLY A 59 18.46 -21.99 28.70
CA GLY A 59 17.66 -23.21 28.73
C GLY A 59 16.32 -23.15 27.98
N LEU A 60 16.11 -22.16 27.11
CA LEU A 60 14.94 -22.11 26.23
C LEU A 60 15.04 -23.16 25.11
N LEU A 61 13.90 -23.69 24.68
CA LEU A 61 13.81 -24.44 23.43
C LEU A 61 13.52 -23.45 22.30
N ARG A 62 14.53 -23.13 21.49
CA ARG A 62 14.36 -22.33 20.28
C ARG A 62 13.96 -23.27 19.14
N LEU A 63 12.84 -23.03 18.48
CA LEU A 63 12.38 -23.80 17.32
C LEU A 63 13.01 -23.28 16.02
N THR A 64 13.07 -21.96 15.86
CA THR A 64 13.77 -21.30 14.74
C THR A 64 14.48 -20.05 15.23
N ASN A 65 15.53 -19.66 14.51
CA ASN A 65 16.19 -18.37 14.67
C ASN A 65 15.63 -17.35 13.66
N ARG A 66 16.21 -16.15 13.62
CA ARG A 66 15.79 -15.06 12.71
C ARG A 66 16.33 -15.18 11.28
N ASN A 67 16.97 -16.29 10.90
CA ASN A 67 17.44 -16.51 9.55
C ASN A 67 16.24 -16.66 8.59
N GLN A 68 16.43 -16.41 7.30
CA GLN A 68 15.39 -16.60 6.29
C GLN A 68 15.28 -18.06 5.85
N ASN A 69 14.06 -18.50 5.53
CA ASN A 69 13.75 -19.82 4.97
C ASN A 69 14.32 -21.01 5.77
N VAL A 70 14.28 -20.96 7.10
CA VAL A 70 14.63 -22.09 7.95
C VAL A 70 13.40 -22.80 8.47
N THR A 71 13.51 -24.12 8.65
CA THR A 71 12.56 -24.95 9.40
C THR A 71 13.24 -25.46 10.67
N GLY A 72 12.45 -25.80 11.68
CA GLY A 72 12.93 -26.53 12.85
C GLY A 72 11.83 -27.35 13.48
N THR A 73 12.18 -28.52 13.99
CA THR A 73 11.27 -29.41 14.74
C THR A 73 11.80 -29.65 16.14
N ALA A 74 10.90 -29.86 17.11
CA ALA A 74 11.26 -30.24 18.46
C ALA A 74 10.17 -31.14 19.05
N PHE A 75 10.47 -32.43 19.20
CA PHE A 75 9.52 -33.45 19.63
C PHE A 75 9.96 -34.10 20.94
N TYR A 76 8.99 -34.55 21.74
CA TYR A 76 9.27 -35.46 22.84
C TYR A 76 9.79 -36.79 22.26
N ARG A 77 10.92 -37.30 22.76
CA ARG A 77 11.66 -38.39 22.13
C ARG A 77 10.93 -39.73 22.14
N LYS A 78 10.05 -39.96 23.12
CA LYS A 78 9.29 -41.22 23.20
C LYS A 78 7.95 -41.07 22.48
N PRO A 79 7.54 -42.05 21.65
CA PRO A 79 6.19 -42.06 21.12
C PRO A 79 5.15 -42.19 22.24
N ILE A 80 3.95 -41.71 21.96
CA ILE A 80 2.75 -41.83 22.79
C ILE A 80 1.67 -42.59 22.02
N ARG A 81 0.81 -43.32 22.73
CA ARG A 81 -0.31 -44.06 22.16
C ARG A 81 -1.62 -43.46 22.61
N LEU A 82 -2.25 -42.69 21.73
CA LEU A 82 -3.52 -41.99 21.99
C LEU A 82 -4.76 -42.79 21.58
N ARG A 83 -4.62 -43.77 20.66
CA ARG A 83 -5.70 -44.68 20.28
C ARG A 83 -5.94 -45.73 21.37
N ASN A 84 -7.20 -46.01 21.66
CA ASN A 84 -7.66 -47.08 22.53
C ASN A 84 -8.70 -47.93 21.78
N PHE A 85 -8.46 -49.24 21.72
CA PHE A 85 -9.34 -50.19 21.03
C PHE A 85 -10.27 -50.84 22.04
N THR A 86 -11.55 -50.48 22.03
CA THR A 86 -12.53 -51.01 23.01
C THR A 86 -13.23 -52.29 22.57
N ASN A 87 -13.27 -52.58 21.26
CA ASN A 87 -13.52 -53.88 20.62
C ASN A 87 -13.24 -53.71 19.10
N SER A 88 -13.09 -54.81 18.35
CA SER A 88 -12.34 -54.92 17.07
C SER A 88 -12.75 -54.08 15.83
N SER A 89 -13.46 -52.96 15.99
CA SER A 89 -13.70 -51.98 14.92
C SER A 89 -13.99 -50.54 15.39
N ASP A 90 -14.00 -50.26 16.70
CA ASP A 90 -14.29 -48.91 17.24
C ASP A 90 -13.03 -48.32 17.90
N ILE A 91 -12.39 -47.37 17.19
CA ILE A 91 -11.17 -46.69 17.62
C ILE A 91 -11.55 -45.43 18.38
N LYS A 92 -11.23 -45.37 19.67
CA LYS A 92 -11.45 -44.17 20.49
C LYS A 92 -10.14 -43.47 20.78
N VAL A 93 -10.12 -42.16 20.60
CA VAL A 93 -8.98 -41.32 21.01
C VAL A 93 -9.12 -41.02 22.50
N CYS A 94 -8.08 -41.29 23.27
CA CYS A 94 -8.06 -40.97 24.70
C CYS A 94 -8.00 -39.43 24.90
N SER A 95 -8.53 -38.94 26.02
CA SER A 95 -8.38 -37.53 26.37
C SER A 95 -6.89 -37.17 26.55
N PHE A 96 -6.51 -35.94 26.17
CA PHE A 96 -5.17 -35.41 26.42
C PHE A 96 -5.22 -33.92 26.74
N SER A 97 -4.18 -33.44 27.42
CA SER A 97 -4.01 -32.05 27.81
C SER A 97 -2.55 -31.65 27.62
N THR A 98 -2.32 -30.45 27.11
CA THR A 98 -1.00 -29.84 27.08
C THR A 98 -1.07 -28.35 27.41
N SER A 99 -0.08 -27.85 28.13
CA SER A 99 0.15 -26.42 28.29
C SER A 99 1.59 -26.09 27.93
N PHE A 100 1.80 -24.96 27.27
CA PHE A 100 3.12 -24.44 26.99
C PHE A 100 3.10 -22.92 27.06
N VAL A 101 4.26 -22.34 27.38
CA VAL A 101 4.49 -20.91 27.31
C VAL A 101 5.52 -20.66 26.23
N PHE A 102 5.25 -19.73 25.33
CA PHE A 102 6.12 -19.38 24.21
C PHE A 102 6.29 -17.87 24.06
N VAL A 103 7.26 -17.47 23.25
CA VAL A 103 7.39 -16.09 22.76
C VAL A 103 7.84 -16.10 21.30
N ILE A 104 7.37 -15.14 20.50
CA ILE A 104 7.84 -14.89 19.14
C ILE A 104 8.58 -13.55 19.10
N ILE A 105 9.80 -13.56 18.58
CA ILE A 105 10.70 -12.39 18.49
C ILE A 105 10.98 -12.10 17.02
N PRO A 106 10.31 -11.11 16.39
CA PRO A 106 10.52 -10.78 14.99
C PRO A 106 11.88 -10.11 14.72
N SER A 107 12.34 -10.18 13.46
CA SER A 107 13.55 -9.50 12.98
C SER A 107 13.46 -7.97 12.96
N SER A 108 12.25 -7.48 12.69
CA SER A 108 11.82 -6.10 12.84
C SER A 108 10.29 -6.05 13.06
N PRO A 109 9.75 -5.03 13.75
CA PRO A 109 8.31 -4.91 14.00
C PRO A 109 7.48 -4.98 12.70
N GLY A 110 6.51 -5.90 12.65
CA GLY A 110 5.66 -6.10 11.46
C GLY A 110 6.34 -6.74 10.25
N THR A 111 7.50 -7.39 10.45
CA THR A 111 8.22 -8.19 9.44
C THR A 111 8.59 -9.58 9.97
N GLY A 112 7.88 -10.04 11.00
CA GLY A 112 8.03 -11.40 11.48
C GLY A 112 7.34 -12.41 10.58
N GLY A 113 7.56 -13.68 10.87
CA GLY A 113 7.01 -14.80 10.13
C GLY A 113 7.78 -16.10 10.28
N PHE A 114 7.19 -17.24 9.92
CA PHE A 114 5.77 -17.39 9.52
C PHE A 114 4.89 -17.82 10.69
N GLY A 115 5.47 -18.55 11.64
CA GLY A 115 4.76 -19.08 12.78
C GLY A 115 5.35 -20.42 13.21
N PHE A 116 4.62 -21.07 14.10
CA PHE A 116 4.91 -22.42 14.55
C PHE A 116 3.61 -23.19 14.82
N THR A 117 3.72 -24.51 15.02
CA THR A 117 2.60 -25.35 15.44
C THR A 117 2.94 -26.11 16.72
N PHE A 118 1.91 -26.48 17.48
CA PHE A 118 1.92 -27.70 18.27
C PHE A 118 1.33 -28.82 17.41
N THR A 119 1.94 -30.00 17.35
CA THR A 119 1.53 -31.07 16.44
C THR A 119 1.60 -32.48 17.04
N LEU A 120 0.70 -33.33 16.54
CA LEU A 120 0.75 -34.79 16.60
C LEU A 120 1.17 -35.31 15.23
N SER A 121 2.26 -36.09 15.15
CA SER A 121 2.76 -36.69 13.90
C SER A 121 3.30 -38.11 14.13
N PRO A 122 3.20 -39.05 13.17
CA PRO A 122 3.80 -40.39 13.30
C PRO A 122 5.33 -40.39 13.29
N THR A 123 5.99 -39.26 13.03
CA THR A 123 7.46 -39.15 13.01
C THR A 123 7.95 -37.79 13.50
N PRO A 124 9.03 -37.74 14.31
CA PRO A 124 9.59 -36.47 14.79
C PRO A 124 10.51 -35.77 13.76
N ASN A 125 10.90 -36.46 12.68
CA ASN A 125 11.96 -35.99 11.77
C ASN A 125 11.46 -35.12 10.60
N ARG A 126 10.14 -35.09 10.33
CA ARG A 126 9.45 -34.39 9.20
C ARG A 126 10.36 -34.08 7.97
N PRO A 127 10.99 -35.09 7.35
CA PRO A 127 12.01 -34.83 6.33
C PRO A 127 11.38 -34.23 5.07
N GLY A 128 12.01 -33.18 4.54
CA GLY A 128 11.50 -32.45 3.37
C GLY A 128 10.28 -31.58 3.66
N ALA A 129 9.96 -31.27 4.91
CA ALA A 129 9.03 -30.18 5.22
C ALA A 129 9.62 -28.82 4.78
N GLU A 130 8.78 -27.98 4.18
CA GLU A 130 9.17 -26.69 3.62
C GLU A 130 9.06 -25.55 4.64
N SER A 131 9.79 -24.46 4.37
CA SER A 131 9.77 -23.24 5.16
C SER A 131 8.56 -22.36 4.83
N ALA A 132 8.58 -21.12 5.32
CA ALA A 132 7.51 -20.13 5.13
C ALA A 132 6.12 -20.69 5.52
N GLN A 133 5.13 -20.56 4.64
CA GLN A 133 3.74 -20.94 4.84
C GLN A 133 3.53 -22.40 5.28
N TYR A 134 4.47 -23.32 5.03
CA TYR A 134 4.29 -24.73 5.42
C TYR A 134 4.70 -25.04 6.88
N LEU A 135 5.12 -24.03 7.65
CA LEU A 135 5.39 -24.06 9.10
C LEU A 135 6.37 -25.16 9.56
N GLY A 136 7.19 -25.70 8.66
CA GLY A 136 8.07 -26.84 8.95
C GLY A 136 7.31 -28.15 9.21
N LEU A 137 6.00 -28.19 8.92
CA LEU A 137 5.13 -29.36 9.09
C LEU A 137 4.90 -30.09 7.77
N LEU A 138 4.54 -29.35 6.72
CA LEU A 138 4.14 -29.89 5.41
C LEU A 138 5.10 -29.41 4.30
N ASN A 139 4.81 -29.76 3.06
CA ASN A 139 5.47 -29.22 1.88
C ASN A 139 4.48 -29.14 0.71
N ARG A 140 4.91 -28.58 -0.42
CA ARG A 140 4.04 -28.38 -1.59
C ARG A 140 3.47 -29.67 -2.18
N THR A 141 4.16 -30.80 -2.00
CA THR A 141 3.79 -32.09 -2.60
C THR A 141 2.93 -32.96 -1.69
N ASN A 142 2.98 -32.78 -0.37
CA ASN A 142 2.18 -33.54 0.59
C ASN A 142 1.03 -32.76 1.23
N ASN A 143 0.92 -31.44 1.00
CA ASN A 143 -0.20 -30.65 1.49
C ASN A 143 -1.56 -31.25 1.07
N GLY A 144 -2.41 -31.63 2.03
CA GLY A 144 -3.71 -32.26 1.78
C GLY A 144 -3.67 -33.78 1.59
N ASN A 145 -2.48 -34.41 1.68
CA ASN A 145 -2.36 -35.86 1.59
C ASN A 145 -2.78 -36.53 2.92
N ALA A 146 -3.82 -37.37 2.88
CA ALA A 146 -4.29 -38.13 4.04
C ALA A 146 -3.19 -38.97 4.71
N SER A 147 -2.24 -39.49 3.92
CA SER A 147 -1.08 -40.27 4.41
C SER A 147 -0.04 -39.45 5.18
N ASN A 148 -0.27 -38.17 5.47
CA ASN A 148 0.58 -37.40 6.38
C ASN A 148 0.40 -37.81 7.84
N HIS A 149 -0.83 -38.18 8.23
CA HIS A 149 -1.24 -38.47 9.61
C HIS A 149 -0.83 -37.36 10.60
N VAL A 150 -1.00 -36.08 10.22
CA VAL A 150 -0.70 -34.93 11.07
C VAL A 150 -1.94 -34.16 11.50
N PHE A 151 -2.00 -33.88 12.80
CA PHE A 151 -2.85 -32.85 13.38
C PHE A 151 -1.95 -31.72 13.90
N ALA A 152 -2.37 -30.47 13.74
CA ALA A 152 -1.67 -29.33 14.30
C ALA A 152 -2.62 -28.23 14.79
N VAL A 153 -2.15 -27.52 15.82
CA VAL A 153 -2.64 -26.20 16.22
C VAL A 153 -1.60 -25.19 15.74
N GLU A 154 -1.92 -24.40 14.72
CA GLU A 154 -1.01 -23.37 14.18
C GLU A 154 -1.12 -22.03 14.91
N PHE A 155 0.00 -21.31 14.97
CA PHE A 155 0.13 -19.93 15.46
C PHE A 155 0.82 -19.13 14.35
N ASP A 156 0.04 -18.62 13.40
CA ASP A 156 0.51 -17.93 12.19
C ASP A 156 0.57 -16.40 12.42
N THR A 157 1.64 -15.77 11.96
CA THR A 157 1.90 -14.33 12.12
C THR A 157 1.87 -13.52 10.80
N VAL A 158 1.60 -14.18 9.67
CA VAL A 158 1.73 -13.63 8.30
C VAL A 158 0.40 -13.64 7.53
N GLN A 159 -0.47 -14.62 7.76
CA GLN A 159 -1.73 -14.77 7.03
C GLN A 159 -2.91 -14.16 7.80
N GLY A 160 -3.38 -13.01 7.32
CA GLY A 160 -4.54 -12.32 7.89
C GLY A 160 -5.83 -13.15 7.90
N PHE A 161 -6.62 -12.98 8.96
CA PHE A 161 -7.96 -13.56 9.07
C PHE A 161 -8.88 -13.13 7.90
N LYS A 162 -9.88 -13.96 7.58
CA LYS A 162 -10.60 -14.09 6.29
C LYS A 162 -11.25 -12.83 5.68
N ASP A 163 -11.26 -11.70 6.37
CA ASP A 163 -12.01 -10.49 5.98
C ASP A 163 -11.19 -9.43 5.21
N GLY A 164 -9.90 -9.67 4.95
CA GLY A 164 -9.06 -8.84 4.05
C GLY A 164 -8.75 -7.41 4.52
N ALA A 165 -9.41 -6.93 5.58
CA ALA A 165 -9.15 -5.67 6.25
C ALA A 165 -7.85 -5.70 7.07
N ASP A 166 -7.51 -6.84 7.67
CA ASP A 166 -6.29 -7.02 8.46
C ASP A 166 -5.21 -7.79 7.69
N ARG A 167 -4.36 -7.05 6.99
CA ARG A 167 -3.13 -7.57 6.34
C ARG A 167 -2.01 -7.92 7.33
N ARG A 168 -2.27 -7.89 8.65
CA ARG A 168 -1.37 -8.24 9.75
C ARG A 168 -2.03 -9.14 10.80
N GLY A 169 -3.12 -9.82 10.43
CA GLY A 169 -3.87 -10.65 11.36
C GLY A 169 -3.06 -11.87 11.77
N ASN A 170 -2.62 -11.91 13.03
CA ASN A 170 -2.21 -13.16 13.65
C ASN A 170 -3.46 -14.03 13.83
N HIS A 171 -3.36 -15.33 13.54
CA HIS A 171 -4.45 -16.25 13.80
C HIS A 171 -3.98 -17.53 14.48
N ILE A 172 -4.90 -18.17 15.18
CA ILE A 172 -4.77 -19.55 15.62
C ILE A 172 -5.62 -20.43 14.72
N GLY A 173 -5.13 -21.62 14.37
CA GLY A 173 -5.84 -22.51 13.46
C GLY A 173 -5.76 -23.99 13.87
N LEU A 174 -6.66 -24.79 13.31
CA LEU A 174 -6.67 -26.26 13.44
C LEU A 174 -6.48 -26.89 12.06
N ASN A 175 -5.33 -27.55 11.88
CA ASN A 175 -4.89 -28.15 10.63
C ASN A 175 -4.99 -29.68 10.69
N PHE A 176 -5.53 -30.27 9.64
CA PHE A 176 -5.76 -31.71 9.52
C PHE A 176 -5.17 -32.20 8.19
N ASN A 177 -3.98 -32.81 8.22
CA ASN A 177 -3.21 -33.25 7.04
C ASN A 177 -2.87 -32.18 5.98
N ASN A 178 -3.24 -30.92 6.21
CA ASN A 178 -3.26 -29.87 5.20
C ASN A 178 -3.03 -28.46 5.80
N LEU A 179 -2.60 -27.50 4.99
CA LEU A 179 -2.27 -26.14 5.40
C LEU A 179 -3.49 -25.23 5.61
N SER A 180 -4.61 -25.48 4.92
CA SER A 180 -5.83 -24.71 5.13
C SER A 180 -6.48 -25.16 6.44
N SER A 181 -6.38 -24.34 7.48
CA SER A 181 -7.09 -24.59 8.73
C SER A 181 -8.60 -24.63 8.54
N ASP A 182 -9.22 -25.70 9.03
CA ASP A 182 -10.67 -25.91 8.99
C ASP A 182 -11.39 -24.91 9.91
N VAL A 183 -10.74 -24.57 11.02
CA VAL A 183 -11.12 -23.46 11.91
C VAL A 183 -9.94 -22.55 12.07
N GLN A 184 -10.18 -21.25 11.87
CA GLN A 184 -9.26 -20.16 12.18
C GLN A 184 -10.00 -19.19 13.08
N GLU A 185 -9.33 -18.69 14.12
CA GLU A 185 -9.85 -17.63 15.00
C GLU A 185 -8.82 -16.50 15.14
N PRO A 186 -9.25 -15.23 15.20
CA PRO A 186 -8.36 -14.12 15.52
C PRO A 186 -7.89 -14.23 16.98
N LEU A 187 -6.72 -13.67 17.29
CA LEU A 187 -6.16 -13.76 18.64
C LEU A 187 -6.80 -12.77 19.61
N ILE A 188 -7.84 -13.27 20.28
CA ILE A 188 -8.53 -12.62 21.38
C ILE A 188 -8.52 -13.50 22.62
N TYR A 189 -8.61 -12.89 23.80
CA TYR A 189 -8.97 -13.56 25.04
C TYR A 189 -10.15 -12.86 25.72
N TYR A 190 -10.77 -13.56 26.66
CA TYR A 190 -11.88 -13.05 27.46
C TYR A 190 -11.40 -12.69 28.87
N ASP A 191 -11.22 -11.39 29.16
CA ASP A 191 -10.80 -10.89 30.48
C ASP A 191 -11.95 -11.04 31.51
N THR A 192 -13.15 -10.67 31.08
CA THR A 192 -14.43 -10.93 31.76
C THR A 192 -15.39 -11.59 30.77
N GLU A 193 -16.51 -12.14 31.24
CA GLU A 193 -17.37 -13.03 30.42
C GLU A 193 -17.82 -12.41 29.07
N ASP A 194 -17.99 -11.09 29.02
CA ASP A 194 -18.37 -10.33 27.81
C ASP A 194 -17.24 -9.50 27.16
N ARG A 195 -16.08 -9.31 27.82
CA ARG A 195 -15.03 -8.40 27.33
C ARG A 195 -13.92 -9.15 26.63
N LYS A 196 -13.85 -8.92 25.31
CA LYS A 196 -12.79 -9.41 24.42
C LYS A 196 -11.65 -8.39 24.39
N GLU A 197 -10.42 -8.86 24.53
CA GLU A 197 -9.19 -8.08 24.36
C GLU A 197 -8.32 -8.78 23.31
N ASP A 198 -7.70 -8.01 22.40
CA ASP A 198 -6.81 -8.52 21.36
C ASP A 198 -5.33 -8.49 21.80
N PHE A 199 -4.49 -9.31 21.14
CA PHE A 199 -3.05 -9.29 21.36
C PHE A 199 -2.29 -9.86 20.15
N GLN A 200 -0.98 -9.58 20.09
CA GLN A 200 -0.12 -10.00 18.99
C GLN A 200 0.86 -11.09 19.45
N LEU A 201 1.02 -12.14 18.64
CA LEU A 201 2.02 -13.20 18.88
C LEU A 201 3.44 -12.62 18.93
N GLU A 202 3.71 -11.68 18.03
CA GLU A 202 5.02 -11.07 17.83
C GLU A 202 5.30 -9.87 18.74
N SER A 203 4.50 -9.70 19.80
CA SER A 203 4.69 -8.67 20.83
C SER A 203 6.01 -8.80 21.59
N GLY A 204 6.64 -9.98 21.59
CA GLY A 204 7.81 -10.28 22.41
C GLY A 204 7.48 -10.52 23.89
N GLU A 205 6.19 -10.52 24.27
CA GLU A 205 5.74 -10.95 25.60
C GLU A 205 5.51 -12.47 25.62
N PRO A 206 5.69 -13.14 26.78
CA PRO A 206 5.32 -14.54 26.91
C PRO A 206 3.80 -14.75 26.80
N ILE A 207 3.42 -15.79 26.08
CA ILE A 207 2.03 -16.19 25.82
C ILE A 207 1.87 -17.64 26.27
N GLN A 208 0.81 -17.93 27.03
CA GLN A 208 0.49 -19.26 27.50
C GLN A 208 -0.67 -19.86 26.71
N VAL A 209 -0.52 -21.14 26.36
CA VAL A 209 -1.52 -21.95 25.66
C VAL A 209 -1.93 -23.13 26.53
N HIS A 210 -3.19 -23.52 26.40
CA HIS A 210 -3.75 -24.76 26.92
C HIS A 210 -4.55 -25.42 25.79
N VAL A 211 -4.19 -26.64 25.41
CA VAL A 211 -4.95 -27.47 24.47
C VAL A 211 -5.45 -28.69 25.24
N ASN A 212 -6.77 -28.82 25.36
CA ASN A 212 -7.43 -29.91 26.07
C ASN A 212 -8.39 -30.62 25.10
N TYR A 213 -8.13 -31.89 24.82
CA TYR A 213 -9.02 -32.75 24.06
C TYR A 213 -9.73 -33.73 25.01
N ASP A 214 -11.06 -33.71 24.99
CA ASP A 214 -11.88 -34.69 25.68
C ASP A 214 -12.30 -35.81 24.71
N GLY A 215 -11.77 -37.01 24.92
CA GLY A 215 -12.04 -38.18 24.07
C GLY A 215 -13.52 -38.60 24.02
N PRO A 216 -14.22 -38.72 25.17
CA PRO A 216 -15.64 -39.12 25.20
C PRO A 216 -16.60 -38.20 24.42
N SER A 217 -16.37 -36.89 24.42
CA SER A 217 -17.17 -35.92 23.64
C SER A 217 -16.53 -35.51 22.31
N GLU A 218 -15.32 -36.00 22.03
CA GLU A 218 -14.44 -35.57 20.93
C GLU A 218 -14.20 -34.04 20.90
N THR A 219 -14.31 -33.35 22.04
CA THR A 219 -14.26 -31.88 22.09
C THR A 219 -12.83 -31.38 22.29
N LEU A 220 -12.33 -30.58 21.36
CA LEU A 220 -11.08 -29.85 21.50
C LEU A 220 -11.36 -28.43 22.02
N ASN A 221 -10.74 -28.08 23.14
CA ASN A 221 -10.74 -26.75 23.73
C ASN A 221 -9.33 -26.15 23.67
N VAL A 222 -9.20 -24.97 23.07
CA VAL A 222 -7.94 -24.22 23.02
C VAL A 222 -8.11 -22.88 23.72
N THR A 223 -7.30 -22.63 24.75
CA THR A 223 -7.21 -21.34 25.45
C THR A 223 -5.83 -20.75 25.22
N ILE A 224 -5.75 -19.50 24.79
CA ILE A 224 -4.49 -18.75 24.62
C ILE A 224 -4.64 -17.38 25.28
N TYR A 225 -3.60 -16.93 26.00
CA TYR A 225 -3.58 -15.62 26.65
C TYR A 225 -2.14 -15.16 26.97
N PRO A 226 -1.86 -13.84 26.96
CA PRO A 226 -0.61 -13.28 27.47
C PRO A 226 -0.39 -13.59 28.96
N THR A 227 0.83 -13.94 29.39
CA THR A 227 1.12 -14.30 30.79
C THR A 227 1.04 -13.14 31.78
N ARG A 228 0.82 -11.91 31.30
CA ARG A 228 0.50 -10.74 32.14
C ARG A 228 -0.88 -10.84 32.80
N LEU A 229 -1.75 -11.74 32.33
CA LEU A 229 -2.96 -12.13 33.06
C LEU A 229 -2.58 -13.10 34.19
N GLU A 230 -2.91 -12.75 35.42
CA GLU A 230 -2.68 -13.59 36.60
C GLU A 230 -3.49 -14.90 36.58
N PHE A 231 -4.59 -14.93 35.82
CA PHE A 231 -5.51 -16.06 35.75
C PHE A 231 -5.81 -16.48 34.31
N LYS A 232 -5.96 -17.79 34.09
CA LYS A 232 -6.43 -18.36 32.82
C LYS A 232 -7.86 -17.90 32.52
N PRO A 233 -8.17 -17.38 31.31
CA PRO A 233 -9.54 -17.10 30.88
C PRO A 233 -10.45 -18.33 31.02
N LYS A 234 -11.64 -18.15 31.60
CA LYS A 234 -12.63 -19.23 31.76
C LYS A 234 -13.12 -19.78 30.41
N LYS A 235 -13.29 -18.89 29.42
CA LYS A 235 -13.80 -19.22 28.09
C LYS A 235 -12.63 -19.53 27.15
N PRO A 236 -12.58 -20.73 26.53
CA PRO A 236 -11.59 -21.02 25.50
C PRO A 236 -11.85 -20.18 24.24
N LEU A 237 -10.81 -19.96 23.45
CA LEU A 237 -10.89 -19.28 22.15
C LEU A 237 -11.55 -20.19 21.12
N ILE A 238 -11.09 -21.45 21.03
CA ILE A 238 -11.71 -22.49 20.22
C ILE A 238 -12.35 -23.53 21.14
N SER A 239 -13.60 -23.89 20.86
CA SER A 239 -14.28 -25.04 21.45
C SER A 239 -15.13 -25.71 20.37
N ARG A 240 -14.71 -26.87 19.86
CA ARG A 240 -15.46 -27.62 18.84
C ARG A 240 -15.25 -29.13 18.98
N ARG A 241 -16.17 -29.89 18.41
CA ARG A 241 -15.95 -31.32 18.14
C ARG A 241 -14.88 -31.48 17.06
N VAL A 242 -14.02 -32.48 17.25
CA VAL A 242 -12.93 -32.86 16.35
C VAL A 242 -12.90 -34.39 16.25
N SER A 243 -13.84 -34.95 15.47
CA SER A 243 -13.94 -36.39 15.20
C SER A 243 -12.82 -36.89 14.28
N GLU A 244 -12.26 -35.99 13.46
CA GLU A 244 -11.20 -36.24 12.47
C GLU A 244 -9.91 -36.80 13.10
N LEU A 245 -9.68 -36.54 14.39
CA LEU A 245 -8.55 -37.13 15.13
C LEU A 245 -8.58 -38.66 15.17
N SER A 246 -9.76 -39.29 15.14
CA SER A 246 -9.86 -40.76 15.09
C SER A 246 -9.26 -41.36 13.81
N GLU A 247 -9.43 -40.66 12.68
CA GLU A 247 -8.95 -41.04 11.35
C GLU A 247 -7.46 -40.68 11.16
N ILE A 248 -7.01 -39.58 11.75
CA ILE A 248 -5.67 -39.00 11.51
C ILE A 248 -4.57 -39.64 12.36
N LEU A 249 -4.82 -39.88 13.64
CA LEU A 249 -3.79 -40.41 14.53
C LEU A 249 -3.40 -41.83 14.10
N GLU A 250 -2.16 -42.23 14.34
CA GLU A 250 -1.74 -43.62 14.25
C GLU A 250 -1.55 -44.24 15.64
N ASP A 251 -1.24 -45.54 15.69
CA ASP A 251 -1.05 -46.27 16.95
C ASP A 251 0.08 -45.68 17.81
N GLU A 252 1.16 -45.23 17.17
CA GLU A 252 2.26 -44.51 17.80
C GLU A 252 2.43 -43.12 17.18
N MET A 253 2.36 -42.09 18.01
CA MET A 253 2.44 -40.69 17.62
C MET A 253 3.52 -39.96 18.43
N TYR A 254 4.07 -38.89 17.88
CA TYR A 254 4.99 -38.00 18.55
C TYR A 254 4.31 -36.66 18.78
N VAL A 255 4.42 -36.14 20.00
CA VAL A 255 4.03 -34.77 20.36
C VAL A 255 5.23 -33.84 20.24
N GLY A 256 5.00 -32.65 19.70
CA GLY A 256 6.07 -31.67 19.56
C GLY A 256 5.62 -30.39 18.87
N PHE A 257 6.62 -29.66 18.39
CA PHE A 257 6.46 -28.40 17.70
C PHE A 257 7.20 -28.41 16.37
N THR A 258 6.64 -27.75 15.36
CA THR A 258 7.38 -27.37 14.15
C THR A 258 7.31 -25.86 13.99
N ALA A 259 8.34 -25.24 13.43
CA ALA A 259 8.34 -23.81 13.12
C ALA A 259 9.02 -23.54 11.78
N ALA A 260 8.64 -22.43 11.14
CA ALA A 260 9.35 -21.93 9.97
C ALA A 260 9.48 -20.41 9.95
N THR A 261 10.54 -19.95 9.28
CA THR A 261 10.65 -18.58 8.77
C THR A 261 10.57 -18.62 7.24
N GLY A 262 10.41 -17.47 6.60
CA GLY A 262 10.46 -17.37 5.14
C GLY A 262 11.42 -16.30 4.67
N LYS A 263 11.25 -15.90 3.40
CA LYS A 263 12.00 -14.83 2.79
C LYS A 263 11.40 -13.49 3.22
N ASP A 264 12.25 -12.60 3.72
CA ASP A 264 11.92 -11.23 4.17
C ASP A 264 10.92 -11.13 5.36
N GLN A 265 10.36 -12.26 5.79
CA GLN A 265 9.52 -12.44 6.98
C GLN A 265 10.15 -13.51 7.89
N SER A 266 10.70 -13.08 9.02
CA SER A 266 11.40 -14.00 9.95
C SER A 266 11.28 -13.61 11.42
N SER A 267 10.91 -14.59 12.23
CA SER A 267 10.83 -14.52 13.69
C SER A 267 11.60 -15.68 14.33
N ALA A 268 12.24 -15.42 15.47
CA ALA A 268 12.71 -16.49 16.33
C ALA A 268 11.58 -16.94 17.26
N HIS A 269 11.33 -18.24 17.29
CA HIS A 269 10.25 -18.86 18.04
C HIS A 269 10.84 -19.64 19.22
N TYR A 270 10.41 -19.33 20.44
CA TYR A 270 10.94 -19.96 21.66
C TYR A 270 9.80 -20.55 22.50
N VAL A 271 9.97 -21.80 22.93
CA VAL A 271 9.16 -22.41 24.00
C VAL A 271 9.96 -22.28 25.30
N MET A 272 9.31 -21.69 26.31
CA MET A 272 9.88 -21.40 27.63
C MET A 272 9.64 -22.54 28.62
N GLY A 273 8.50 -23.23 28.50
CA GLY A 273 8.17 -24.43 29.26
C GLY A 273 7.01 -25.17 28.60
N TRP A 274 6.90 -26.47 28.89
CA TRP A 274 5.92 -27.36 28.25
C TRP A 274 5.54 -28.52 29.17
N SER A 275 4.25 -28.74 29.36
CA SER A 275 3.69 -29.88 30.08
C SER A 275 2.68 -30.62 29.19
N PHE A 276 2.62 -31.95 29.35
CA PHE A 276 1.74 -32.83 28.60
C PHE A 276 1.23 -33.95 29.50
N SER A 277 -0.02 -34.37 29.29
CA SER A 277 -0.65 -35.48 29.97
C SER A 277 -1.68 -36.13 29.04
N SER A 278 -1.67 -37.45 28.91
CA SER A 278 -2.60 -38.20 28.06
C SER A 278 -3.01 -39.51 28.70
N CYS A 279 -4.19 -40.01 28.30
CA CYS A 279 -4.68 -41.34 28.60
C CYS A 279 -4.63 -41.71 30.10
N GLY A 280 -5.57 -41.17 30.88
CA GLY A 280 -5.74 -41.48 32.30
C GLY A 280 -7.12 -41.05 32.78
N GLU A 281 -7.38 -41.13 34.08
CA GLU A 281 -8.58 -40.52 34.68
C GLU A 281 -8.39 -39.00 34.72
N ASN A 282 -9.05 -38.28 33.82
CA ASN A 282 -8.94 -36.82 33.63
C ASN A 282 -7.48 -36.33 33.46
N PRO A 283 -6.81 -36.64 32.34
CA PRO A 283 -5.42 -36.28 32.13
C PRO A 283 -5.27 -34.76 31.98
N MET A 284 -4.64 -34.12 32.97
CA MET A 284 -4.35 -32.69 32.97
C MET A 284 -2.84 -32.44 32.89
N ALA A 285 -2.44 -31.50 32.03
CA ALA A 285 -1.09 -30.96 31.99
C ALA A 285 -0.79 -30.12 33.25
N ASP A 286 0.43 -30.20 33.78
CA ASP A 286 0.79 -29.44 34.98
C ASP A 286 0.84 -27.93 34.70
N TRP A 287 0.46 -27.13 35.68
CA TRP A 287 0.49 -25.67 35.57
C TRP A 287 1.92 -25.13 35.42
N LEU A 288 2.14 -24.37 34.35
CA LEU A 288 3.39 -23.65 34.12
C LEU A 288 3.28 -22.25 34.73
N ASP A 289 4.01 -22.02 35.81
CA ASP A 289 4.16 -20.72 36.47
C ASP A 289 5.15 -19.83 35.69
N PRO A 290 4.71 -18.74 35.04
CA PRO A 290 5.56 -17.91 34.20
C PRO A 290 6.76 -17.30 34.95
N SER A 291 6.66 -17.10 36.27
CA SER A 291 7.73 -16.53 37.10
C SER A 291 8.92 -17.50 37.30
N LYS A 292 8.70 -18.81 37.08
CA LYS A 292 9.71 -19.87 37.21
C LYS A 292 10.34 -20.29 35.88
N LEU A 293 9.82 -19.79 34.76
CA LEU A 293 10.33 -20.14 33.44
C LEU A 293 11.58 -19.32 33.07
N PRO A 294 12.46 -19.83 32.19
CA PRO A 294 13.63 -19.08 31.75
C PRO A 294 13.23 -17.82 30.98
N LEU A 295 13.94 -16.72 31.23
CA LEU A 295 13.62 -15.43 30.61
C LEU A 295 13.95 -15.43 29.10
N PRO A 296 13.05 -14.90 28.25
CA PRO A 296 13.30 -14.77 26.82
C PRO A 296 14.37 -13.71 26.51
N PRO A 297 15.04 -13.79 25.34
CA PRO A 297 15.88 -12.70 24.85
C PRO A 297 15.04 -11.43 24.76
N ARG A 298 15.54 -10.32 25.31
CA ARG A 298 14.82 -9.05 25.24
C ARG A 298 14.68 -8.60 23.79
N LEU A 299 13.50 -8.12 23.42
CA LEU A 299 13.30 -7.43 22.16
C LEU A 299 14.25 -6.22 22.15
N SER A 300 15.32 -6.29 21.36
CA SER A 300 16.14 -5.12 21.11
C SER A 300 15.29 -4.15 20.32
N ASN A 301 14.75 -3.12 20.98
CA ASN A 301 14.24 -1.94 20.32
C ASN A 301 15.40 -1.34 19.52
N LYS A 302 15.58 -1.81 18.27
CA LYS A 302 16.35 -1.10 17.27
C LYS A 302 15.74 0.30 17.27
N LYS A 303 16.52 1.28 17.72
CA LYS A 303 16.13 2.68 17.62
C LYS A 303 15.68 2.89 16.18
N GLY A 304 14.59 3.63 15.97
CA GLY A 304 14.21 4.08 14.63
C GLY A 304 15.41 4.76 13.95
N TYR A 305 15.38 4.87 12.62
CA TYR A 305 16.47 5.44 11.81
C TYR A 305 17.21 6.55 12.56
N ASP A 306 18.54 6.42 12.63
CA ASP A 306 19.40 7.31 13.40
C ASP A 306 18.96 8.77 13.21
N SER A 307 18.81 9.51 14.30
CA SER A 307 18.35 10.90 14.24
C SER A 307 19.27 11.75 13.35
N GLN A 308 20.54 11.37 13.20
CA GLN A 308 21.47 11.95 12.23
C GLN A 308 21.05 11.67 10.78
N VAL A 309 20.61 10.44 10.45
CA VAL A 309 20.12 10.08 9.11
C VAL A 309 18.81 10.80 8.79
N ILE A 310 17.88 10.89 9.74
CA ILE A 310 16.63 11.66 9.58
C ILE A 310 16.96 13.15 9.34
N ALA A 311 17.85 13.74 10.14
CA ALA A 311 18.29 15.11 9.97
C ALA A 311 18.94 15.35 8.59
N LEU A 312 19.73 14.39 8.09
CA LEU A 312 20.39 14.47 6.79
C LEU A 312 19.37 14.42 5.63
N ILE A 313 18.36 13.55 5.71
CA ILE A 313 17.26 13.50 4.73
C ILE A 313 16.45 14.81 4.72
N VAL A 314 16.13 15.36 5.90
CA VAL A 314 15.42 16.64 6.02
C VAL A 314 16.26 17.80 5.45
N ALA A 315 17.56 17.85 5.77
CA ALA A 315 18.47 18.87 5.24
C ALA A 315 18.59 18.81 3.71
N LEU A 316 18.78 17.60 3.13
CA LEU A 316 18.80 17.41 1.69
C LEU A 316 17.47 17.83 1.04
N SER A 317 16.33 17.48 1.65
CA SER A 317 15.00 17.87 1.15
C SER A 317 14.85 19.39 1.08
N ILE A 318 15.29 20.13 2.12
CA ILE A 318 15.28 21.60 2.14
C ILE A 318 16.19 22.16 1.04
N VAL A 319 17.41 21.63 0.86
CA VAL A 319 18.33 22.09 -0.19
C VAL A 319 17.74 21.86 -1.59
N THR A 320 17.13 20.70 -1.86
CA THR A 320 16.49 20.45 -3.16
C THR A 320 15.30 21.38 -3.41
N LEU A 321 14.50 21.69 -2.39
CA LEU A 321 13.39 22.64 -2.50
C LEU A 321 13.89 24.06 -2.84
N VAL A 322 14.95 24.52 -2.17
CA VAL A 322 15.58 25.83 -2.47
C VAL A 322 16.11 25.88 -3.90
N LEU A 323 16.78 24.82 -4.37
CA LEU A 323 17.27 24.73 -5.75
C LEU A 323 16.13 24.77 -6.78
N LEU A 324 15.00 24.09 -6.51
CA LEU A 324 13.82 24.14 -7.37
C LEU A 324 13.17 25.54 -7.41
N VAL A 325 13.11 26.24 -6.27
CA VAL A 325 12.60 27.63 -6.22
C VAL A 325 13.52 28.59 -6.97
N LEU A 326 14.84 28.47 -6.81
CA LEU A 326 15.82 29.28 -7.55
C LEU A 326 15.75 29.00 -9.06
N LEU A 327 15.60 27.74 -9.46
CA LEU A 327 15.39 27.35 -10.86
C LEU A 327 14.08 27.94 -11.41
N PHE A 328 12.99 27.91 -10.65
CA PHE A 328 11.72 28.50 -11.05
C PHE A 328 11.83 30.03 -11.23
N ILE A 329 12.47 30.74 -10.29
CA ILE A 329 12.74 32.18 -10.39
C ILE A 329 13.60 32.48 -11.62
N PHE A 330 14.66 31.70 -11.86
CA PHE A 330 15.52 31.85 -13.03
C PHE A 330 14.76 31.63 -14.35
N VAL A 331 13.90 30.61 -14.43
CA VAL A 331 13.04 30.37 -15.60
C VAL A 331 12.06 31.51 -15.81
N MET A 332 11.45 32.05 -14.75
CA MET A 332 10.54 33.20 -14.84
C MET A 332 11.27 34.47 -15.28
N TYR A 333 12.46 34.73 -14.74
CA TYR A 333 13.33 35.84 -15.15
C TYR A 333 13.75 35.73 -16.61
N LYS A 334 14.18 34.54 -17.05
CA LYS A 334 14.56 34.28 -18.45
C LYS A 334 13.37 34.45 -19.41
N ARG A 335 12.19 33.91 -19.06
CA ARG A 335 10.97 34.10 -19.87
C ARG A 335 10.60 35.58 -19.99
N ARG A 336 10.74 36.35 -18.91
CA ARG A 336 10.45 37.80 -18.91
C ARG A 336 11.42 38.60 -19.79
N ILE A 337 12.71 38.24 -19.83
CA ILE A 337 13.68 38.92 -20.70
C ILE A 337 13.49 38.55 -22.18
N GLN A 338 13.08 37.31 -22.48
CA GLN A 338 12.79 36.90 -23.86
C GLN A 338 11.56 37.61 -24.49
N GLU A 339 10.77 38.36 -23.70
CA GLU A 339 9.66 39.16 -24.22
C GLU A 339 10.09 40.55 -24.74
N GLU A 340 11.31 41.03 -24.47
CA GLU A 340 11.68 42.44 -24.75
C GLU A 340 12.61 42.66 -25.97
N ASP A 341 13.36 41.67 -26.46
CA ASP A 341 14.25 41.83 -27.63
C ASP A 341 14.24 40.64 -28.61
N THR A 342 13.37 40.72 -29.63
CA THR A 342 13.58 40.07 -30.94
C THR A 342 13.15 41.04 -32.05
N LEU A 343 14.05 41.97 -32.40
CA LEU A 343 13.97 42.71 -33.65
C LEU A 343 14.31 41.74 -34.78
N GLU A 344 13.42 41.57 -35.76
CA GLU A 344 13.72 40.82 -36.97
C GLU A 344 14.47 41.73 -37.97
N ASP A 345 15.44 41.18 -38.71
CA ASP A 345 16.42 41.94 -39.51
C ASP A 345 15.82 42.90 -40.56
N TRP A 346 14.52 42.77 -40.87
CA TRP A 346 13.79 43.65 -41.80
C TRP A 346 13.26 44.95 -41.17
N GLU A 347 13.28 45.11 -39.84
CA GLU A 347 12.80 46.33 -39.15
C GLU A 347 13.82 47.49 -39.13
N ILE A 348 15.00 47.33 -39.75
CA ILE A 348 16.09 48.32 -39.73
C ILE A 348 15.88 49.49 -40.72
N ASP A 349 15.28 49.24 -41.89
CA ASP A 349 15.23 50.20 -43.02
C ASP A 349 13.95 51.07 -43.07
N TYR A 350 13.09 51.00 -42.05
CA TYR A 350 11.77 51.66 -42.01
C TYR A 350 11.50 52.36 -40.66
N PRO A 351 10.58 53.35 -40.60
CA PRO A 351 10.43 54.21 -39.42
C PRO A 351 10.10 53.43 -38.13
N HIS A 352 10.86 53.74 -37.07
CA HIS A 352 10.82 53.02 -35.80
C HIS A 352 9.42 52.95 -35.14
N ARG A 353 9.14 51.83 -34.48
CA ARG A 353 7.95 51.64 -33.65
C ARG A 353 7.91 52.65 -32.49
N PHE A 354 6.92 53.53 -32.48
CA PHE A 354 6.62 54.36 -31.30
C PHE A 354 5.84 53.55 -30.26
N ARG A 355 6.23 53.64 -28.98
CA ARG A 355 5.46 53.06 -27.88
C ARG A 355 4.09 53.74 -27.84
N TYR A 356 3.01 52.97 -27.67
CA TYR A 356 1.64 53.53 -27.68
C TYR A 356 1.44 54.70 -26.70
N ARG A 357 2.11 54.64 -25.54
CA ARG A 357 2.13 55.73 -24.55
C ARG A 357 2.69 57.04 -25.10
N ASP A 358 3.75 56.97 -25.90
CA ASP A 358 4.45 58.14 -26.42
C ASP A 358 3.63 58.77 -27.55
N LEU A 359 3.03 57.94 -28.41
CA LEU A 359 2.04 58.39 -29.40
C LEU A 359 0.82 59.04 -28.73
N TYR A 360 0.24 58.39 -27.71
CA TYR A 360 -0.91 58.89 -26.95
C TYR A 360 -0.61 60.20 -26.22
N LEU A 361 0.63 60.43 -25.78
CA LEU A 361 1.06 61.71 -25.21
C LEU A 361 1.26 62.77 -26.30
N ALA A 362 1.94 62.43 -27.40
CA ALA A 362 2.21 63.32 -28.53
C ALA A 362 0.92 63.84 -29.19
N THR A 363 -0.10 62.98 -29.36
CA THR A 363 -1.41 63.33 -29.91
C THR A 363 -2.35 64.00 -28.89
N LYS A 364 -1.84 64.40 -27.71
CA LYS A 364 -2.62 64.98 -26.59
C LYS A 364 -3.85 64.13 -26.23
N LYS A 365 -3.67 62.81 -26.11
CA LYS A 365 -4.71 61.80 -25.85
C LYS A 365 -5.77 61.71 -26.96
N PHE A 366 -5.41 62.05 -28.20
CA PHE A 366 -6.32 62.13 -29.34
C PHE A 366 -7.55 63.04 -29.09
N LYS A 367 -7.34 64.17 -28.40
CA LYS A 367 -8.42 65.12 -28.06
C LYS A 367 -9.01 65.86 -29.27
N GLU A 368 -10.11 65.31 -29.77
CA GLU A 368 -11.31 65.99 -30.28
C GLU A 368 -11.12 67.29 -31.09
N LYS A 369 -10.77 67.11 -32.36
CA LYS A 369 -11.65 67.56 -33.45
C LYS A 369 -11.84 66.37 -34.38
N ASN A 370 -12.87 65.56 -34.10
CA ASN A 370 -13.02 64.21 -34.63
C ASN A 370 -13.45 64.20 -36.10
N PHE A 371 -12.48 64.34 -36.99
CA PHE A 371 -12.61 63.94 -38.38
C PHE A 371 -11.94 62.56 -38.55
N PHE A 372 -12.75 61.51 -38.54
CA PHE A 372 -12.27 60.16 -38.84
C PHE A 372 -12.12 60.03 -40.36
N LEU A 373 -10.86 60.06 -40.82
CA LEU A 373 -10.53 60.01 -42.26
C LEU A 373 -11.22 58.83 -42.97
N ALA A 374 -11.27 57.66 -42.34
CA ALA A 374 -11.93 56.47 -42.88
C ALA A 374 -13.44 56.69 -43.14
N ASP A 375 -14.14 57.38 -42.23
CA ASP A 375 -15.59 57.62 -42.35
C ASP A 375 -15.90 58.61 -43.49
N TRP A 376 -15.02 59.60 -43.70
CA TRP A 376 -15.13 60.54 -44.82
C TRP A 376 -14.84 59.89 -46.18
N VAL A 377 -13.83 59.02 -46.28
CA VAL A 377 -13.60 58.23 -47.50
C VAL A 377 -14.79 57.27 -47.76
N MET A 378 -15.37 56.72 -46.70
CA MET A 378 -16.54 55.85 -46.79
C MET A 378 -17.78 56.59 -47.33
N GLU A 379 -18.03 57.83 -46.89
CA GLU A 379 -19.12 58.66 -47.43
C GLU A 379 -18.99 58.83 -48.96
N PHE A 380 -17.81 59.23 -49.45
CA PHE A 380 -17.55 59.33 -50.88
C PHE A 380 -17.70 58.00 -51.62
N HIS A 381 -17.32 56.87 -51.02
CA HIS A 381 -17.56 55.55 -51.59
C HIS A 381 -19.06 55.23 -51.72
N THR A 382 -19.87 55.50 -50.68
CA THR A 382 -21.33 55.28 -50.75
C THR A 382 -22.03 56.17 -51.78
N ASN A 383 -21.52 57.39 -51.99
CA ASN A 383 -22.01 58.30 -53.02
C ASN A 383 -21.46 58.00 -54.44
N GLY A 384 -20.76 56.87 -54.63
CA GLY A 384 -20.20 56.42 -55.92
C GLY A 384 -18.95 57.18 -56.39
N GLY A 385 -18.43 58.10 -55.58
CA GLY A 385 -17.41 59.08 -55.95
C GLY A 385 -16.13 59.01 -55.10
N ILE A 386 -15.66 57.81 -54.72
CA ILE A 386 -14.49 57.63 -53.81
C ILE A 386 -13.23 58.42 -54.21
N LEU A 387 -13.02 58.69 -55.49
CA LEU A 387 -11.87 59.47 -55.98
C LEU A 387 -11.89 60.95 -55.54
N SER A 388 -13.04 61.48 -55.14
CA SER A 388 -13.15 62.82 -54.56
C SER A 388 -12.49 62.95 -53.17
N ALA A 389 -12.13 61.82 -52.54
CA ALA A 389 -11.36 61.80 -51.30
C ALA A 389 -9.83 61.93 -51.52
N VAL A 390 -9.34 61.91 -52.77
CA VAL A 390 -7.91 62.14 -53.07
C VAL A 390 -7.58 63.62 -52.85
N ASP A 391 -6.45 63.90 -52.18
CA ASP A 391 -6.02 65.27 -51.89
C ASP A 391 -5.87 66.09 -53.19
N GLN A 392 -6.57 67.22 -53.27
CA GLN A 392 -6.59 68.12 -54.42
C GLN A 392 -5.18 68.61 -54.83
N LYS A 393 -4.22 68.62 -53.90
CA LYS A 393 -2.80 68.97 -54.19
C LYS A 393 -2.11 67.97 -55.12
N LEU A 394 -2.63 66.75 -55.26
CA LEU A 394 -2.15 65.76 -56.24
C LEU A 394 -2.59 66.09 -57.67
N GLY A 395 -3.49 67.07 -57.87
CA GLY A 395 -3.92 67.54 -59.18
C GLY A 395 -4.38 66.38 -60.09
N SER A 396 -3.74 66.25 -61.26
CA SER A 396 -3.93 65.12 -62.18
C SER A 396 -2.78 64.10 -62.16
N SER A 397 -1.81 64.22 -61.24
CA SER A 397 -0.61 63.37 -61.21
C SER A 397 -0.81 62.08 -60.40
N PHE A 398 -1.91 61.37 -60.62
CA PHE A 398 -2.17 60.05 -60.05
C PHE A 398 -2.97 59.16 -61.01
N ASN A 399 -2.74 57.84 -60.97
CA ASN A 399 -3.56 56.88 -61.69
C ASN A 399 -4.86 56.63 -60.91
N GLY A 400 -6.00 57.04 -61.48
CA GLY A 400 -7.31 56.88 -60.84
C GLY A 400 -7.70 55.44 -60.50
N ARG A 401 -7.13 54.42 -61.17
CA ARG A 401 -7.36 53.02 -60.82
C ARG A 401 -6.60 52.61 -59.56
N GLU A 402 -5.33 52.99 -59.47
CA GLU A 402 -4.47 52.73 -58.31
C GLU A 402 -4.94 53.50 -57.07
N ALA A 403 -5.33 54.77 -57.23
CA ALA A 403 -5.88 55.57 -56.14
C ALA A 403 -7.21 54.98 -55.61
N LYS A 404 -8.12 54.55 -56.51
CA LYS A 404 -9.36 53.87 -56.10
C LYS A 404 -9.07 52.57 -55.34
N LEU A 405 -8.12 51.77 -55.83
CA LEU A 405 -7.68 50.53 -55.19
C LEU A 405 -7.08 50.77 -53.81
N ALA A 406 -6.18 51.74 -53.68
CA ALA A 406 -5.54 52.11 -52.42
C ALA A 406 -6.56 52.60 -51.38
N LEU A 407 -7.56 53.39 -51.77
CA LEU A 407 -8.62 53.85 -50.88
C LEU A 407 -9.54 52.69 -50.43
N ILE A 408 -9.89 51.75 -51.31
CA ILE A 408 -10.67 50.54 -50.94
C ILE A 408 -9.87 49.64 -49.99
N VAL A 409 -8.60 49.38 -50.27
CA VAL A 409 -7.74 48.55 -49.41
C VAL A 409 -7.49 49.25 -48.06
N GLY A 410 -7.31 50.57 -48.06
CA GLY A 410 -7.19 51.38 -46.85
C GLY A 410 -8.44 51.29 -45.96
N LEU A 411 -9.63 51.39 -46.55
CA LEU A 411 -10.88 51.11 -45.84
C LEU A 411 -10.87 49.69 -45.26
N LEU A 412 -10.61 48.64 -46.06
CA LEU A 412 -10.55 47.25 -45.57
C LEU A 412 -9.62 47.07 -44.35
N CYS A 413 -8.49 47.79 -44.30
CA CYS A 413 -7.59 47.78 -43.14
C CYS A 413 -8.17 48.49 -41.91
N CYS A 414 -8.99 49.52 -42.10
CA CYS A 414 -9.62 50.33 -41.05
C CYS A 414 -10.95 49.77 -40.51
N HIS A 415 -11.48 48.66 -41.06
CA HIS A 415 -12.76 48.09 -40.66
C HIS A 415 -12.87 47.86 -39.14
N GLN A 416 -14.00 48.23 -38.49
CA GLN A 416 -14.10 48.17 -37.02
C GLN A 416 -13.86 46.76 -36.44
N LYS A 417 -14.51 45.73 -37.00
CA LYS A 417 -14.32 44.33 -36.59
C LYS A 417 -12.97 43.80 -37.11
N PRO A 418 -12.02 43.37 -36.25
CA PRO A 418 -10.69 42.93 -36.69
C PRO A 418 -10.71 41.74 -37.66
N THR A 419 -11.71 40.86 -37.56
CA THR A 419 -11.83 39.64 -38.40
C THR A 419 -12.07 39.90 -39.89
N TYR A 420 -12.42 41.14 -40.26
CA TYR A 420 -12.62 41.54 -41.67
C TYR A 420 -11.41 42.29 -42.23
N ARG A 421 -10.42 42.64 -41.39
CA ARG A 421 -9.20 43.31 -41.83
C ARG A 421 -8.31 42.30 -42.56
N PRO A 422 -7.87 42.57 -43.79
CA PRO A 422 -6.94 41.69 -44.49
C PRO A 422 -5.60 41.62 -43.74
N SER A 423 -4.95 40.45 -43.79
CA SER A 423 -3.56 40.35 -43.34
C SER A 423 -2.66 41.23 -44.21
N MET A 424 -1.52 41.71 -43.66
CA MET A 424 -0.61 42.58 -44.43
C MET A 424 -0.11 41.91 -45.73
N ARG A 425 0.01 40.58 -45.73
CA ARG A 425 0.30 39.79 -46.94
C ARG A 425 -0.78 39.95 -48.03
N MET A 426 -2.06 39.99 -47.66
CA MET A 426 -3.16 40.22 -48.61
C MET A 426 -3.21 41.68 -49.08
N VAL A 427 -2.94 42.64 -48.19
CA VAL A 427 -2.82 44.08 -48.53
C VAL A 427 -1.80 44.29 -49.65
N LEU A 428 -0.59 43.73 -49.51
CA LEU A 428 0.45 43.84 -50.53
C LEU A 428 0.03 43.17 -51.85
N ARG A 429 -0.60 41.98 -51.81
CA ARG A 429 -1.10 41.32 -53.03
C ARG A 429 -2.15 42.14 -53.77
N TYR A 430 -3.05 42.82 -53.05
CA TYR A 430 -4.00 43.74 -53.68
C TYR A 430 -3.29 44.94 -54.31
N LEU A 431 -2.42 45.63 -53.58
CA LEU A 431 -1.74 46.85 -54.07
C LEU A 431 -0.77 46.57 -55.24
N ASN A 432 -0.11 45.40 -55.26
CA ASN A 432 0.74 44.96 -56.35
C ASN A 432 -0.05 44.48 -57.59
N GLY A 433 -1.38 44.36 -57.51
CA GLY A 433 -2.22 43.80 -58.58
C GLY A 433 -2.12 42.28 -58.77
N GLU A 434 -1.55 41.56 -57.78
CA GLU A 434 -1.39 40.09 -57.78
C GLU A 434 -2.70 39.35 -57.47
N ASP A 435 -3.73 40.06 -57.02
CA ASP A 435 -5.06 39.50 -56.76
C ASP A 435 -6.14 40.50 -57.20
N GLN A 436 -6.95 40.11 -58.18
CA GLN A 436 -7.99 40.96 -58.78
C GLN A 436 -9.31 40.94 -58.01
N ASN A 437 -9.48 40.01 -57.06
CA ASN A 437 -10.72 39.80 -56.30
C ASN A 437 -10.71 40.55 -54.96
N VAL A 438 -10.48 41.86 -55.01
CA VAL A 438 -10.58 42.73 -53.82
C VAL A 438 -12.02 42.67 -53.29
N PRO A 439 -12.25 42.36 -52.00
CA PRO A 439 -13.59 42.30 -51.42
C PRO A 439 -14.37 43.61 -51.64
N GLN A 440 -15.59 43.50 -52.15
CA GLN A 440 -16.52 44.62 -52.26
C GLN A 440 -16.89 45.09 -50.85
N ILE A 441 -16.79 46.39 -50.61
CA ILE A 441 -17.24 47.02 -49.37
C ILE A 441 -18.77 47.14 -49.43
N ASP A 442 -19.47 46.41 -48.57
CA ASP A 442 -20.93 46.50 -48.47
C ASP A 442 -21.41 47.79 -47.78
N GLY A 443 -22.71 48.06 -47.86
CA GLY A 443 -23.31 49.26 -47.26
C GLY A 443 -23.40 49.23 -45.72
N ASN A 444 -23.03 48.13 -45.07
CA ASN A 444 -23.12 47.90 -43.64
C ASN A 444 -21.73 47.97 -42.98
N TRP A 445 -21.01 49.05 -43.29
CA TRP A 445 -19.64 49.34 -42.86
C TRP A 445 -19.53 49.71 -41.37
N GLY A 446 -19.95 48.80 -40.49
CA GLY A 446 -19.61 48.80 -39.07
C GLY A 446 -20.22 49.90 -38.18
N PHE A 447 -20.95 50.89 -38.72
CA PHE A 447 -21.63 51.92 -37.94
C PHE A 447 -23.16 51.73 -37.93
N SER A 448 -23.74 51.74 -36.73
CA SER A 448 -25.19 51.83 -36.52
C SER A 448 -25.74 53.17 -37.02
N ASP A 449 -26.98 53.18 -37.53
CA ASP A 449 -27.61 54.38 -38.12
C ASP A 449 -27.61 55.63 -37.21
N SER A 450 -27.51 55.46 -35.89
CA SER A 450 -27.45 56.55 -34.92
C SER A 450 -26.30 57.54 -35.11
N SER A 451 -25.23 57.19 -35.85
CA SER A 451 -24.09 58.09 -36.09
C SER A 451 -24.19 58.88 -37.42
N ARG A 452 -25.22 58.64 -38.25
CA ARG A 452 -25.35 59.33 -39.56
C ARG A 452 -25.89 60.75 -39.44
N ASP A 453 -26.70 61.04 -38.43
CA ASP A 453 -27.32 62.35 -38.25
C ASP A 453 -26.35 63.40 -37.68
N ASP A 454 -25.41 63.00 -36.81
CA ASP A 454 -24.38 63.89 -36.25
C ASP A 454 -23.26 64.27 -37.24
N LEU A 455 -23.06 63.51 -38.32
CA LEU A 455 -22.04 63.84 -39.33
C LEU A 455 -22.54 64.92 -40.31
N LYS A 456 -23.81 64.84 -40.72
CA LYS A 456 -24.43 65.82 -41.64
C LYS A 456 -24.45 67.25 -41.09
N THR A 457 -24.60 67.42 -39.78
CA THR A 457 -24.61 68.73 -39.12
C THR A 457 -23.21 69.33 -38.99
N ASN A 458 -22.19 68.50 -38.73
CA ASN A 458 -20.83 68.98 -38.45
C ASN A 458 -20.00 69.34 -39.69
N VAL A 459 -20.23 68.74 -40.86
CA VAL A 459 -19.52 69.11 -42.10
C VAL A 459 -19.85 70.54 -42.55
N VAL A 460 -21.08 71.00 -42.34
CA VAL A 460 -21.51 72.38 -42.65
C VAL A 460 -20.85 73.42 -41.72
N GLY A 461 -20.46 73.02 -40.51
CA GLY A 461 -19.94 73.91 -39.46
C GLY A 461 -18.47 74.33 -39.58
N TYR A 462 -17.69 73.74 -40.49
CA TYR A 462 -16.25 74.05 -40.62
C TYR A 462 -15.93 75.43 -41.23
N VAL A 463 -16.96 76.24 -41.55
CA VAL A 463 -16.83 77.61 -42.09
C VAL A 463 -17.25 78.68 -41.06
N SER A 464 -16.62 78.71 -39.88
CA SER A 464 -16.46 79.92 -39.02
C SER A 464 -15.60 79.63 -37.77
N SER A 465 -14.92 80.64 -37.23
CA SER A 465 -13.89 80.48 -36.20
C SER A 465 -14.08 81.34 -34.93
N ASP A 466 -13.37 80.92 -33.86
CA ASP A 466 -12.89 81.68 -32.69
C ASP A 466 -13.84 82.12 -31.55
N ARG A 467 -13.67 81.50 -30.36
CA ARG A 467 -13.17 82.14 -29.10
C ARG A 467 -13.12 81.15 -27.91
N ALA A 468 -12.46 81.51 -26.81
CA ALA A 468 -12.10 80.61 -25.69
C ALA A 468 -12.16 81.25 -24.29
N SER A 469 -12.44 80.45 -23.24
CA SER A 469 -12.19 80.78 -21.81
C SER A 469 -12.49 79.61 -20.82
N SER A 470 -11.49 79.25 -19.97
CA SER A 470 -11.46 78.99 -18.48
C SER A 470 -12.71 78.53 -17.68
N SER A 471 -12.67 77.82 -16.52
CA SER A 471 -11.63 77.52 -15.47
C SER A 471 -12.06 76.44 -14.42
N ASN A 472 -11.08 75.81 -13.71
CA ASN A 472 -10.99 75.26 -12.31
C ASN A 472 -12.25 74.83 -11.49
N THR A 473 -12.23 73.83 -10.57
CA THR A 473 -11.46 73.76 -9.28
C THR A 473 -11.56 72.35 -8.61
N PHE A 474 -10.78 72.04 -7.55
CA PHE A 474 -10.65 70.71 -6.88
C PHE A 474 -10.52 70.80 -5.33
N SER A 475 -11.08 69.82 -4.57
CA SER A 475 -10.73 69.35 -3.18
C SER A 475 -11.98 68.74 -2.48
N SER A 476 -11.97 67.80 -1.51
CA SER A 476 -11.05 66.80 -0.93
C SER A 476 -11.81 65.98 0.16
N PHE A 477 -11.19 64.99 0.83
CA PHE A 477 -11.33 64.55 2.26
C PHE A 477 -11.34 63.01 2.53
N SER A 478 -11.22 62.65 3.82
CA SER A 478 -10.75 61.36 4.41
C SER A 478 -11.57 61.00 5.69
N GLU A 479 -11.25 60.08 6.63
CA GLU A 479 -10.02 59.33 6.97
C GLU A 479 -10.27 58.06 7.88
N VAL A 480 -9.44 57.01 7.70
CA VAL A 480 -8.85 55.99 8.64
C VAL A 480 -9.59 55.45 9.91
N SER A 481 -9.22 54.22 10.30
CA SER A 481 -9.77 53.23 11.27
C SER A 481 -9.50 53.40 12.78
N SER A 482 -10.14 52.58 13.65
CA SER A 482 -9.44 51.82 14.74
C SER A 482 -10.28 50.82 15.60
N SER A 483 -9.74 49.60 15.85
CA SER A 483 -9.97 48.68 17.02
C SER A 483 -11.40 48.10 17.29
N SER A 484 -11.65 47.07 18.11
CA SER A 484 -10.87 46.32 19.15
C SER A 484 -11.32 44.83 19.31
N ILE A 485 -10.90 44.11 20.38
CA ILE A 485 -10.94 42.64 20.54
C ILE A 485 -11.74 42.21 21.81
N VAL A 486 -12.31 40.98 21.81
CA VAL A 486 -12.43 39.99 22.94
C VAL A 486 -13.83 39.40 23.19
N SER A 487 -13.95 38.09 22.89
CA SER A 487 -14.59 36.94 23.60
C SER A 487 -15.91 37.08 24.39
N GLY A 488 -16.79 36.05 24.33
CA GLY A 488 -17.82 35.93 25.36
C GLY A 488 -18.91 34.84 25.41
N ARG A 489 -18.88 33.71 24.69
CA ARG A 489 -19.44 32.39 25.12
C ARG A 489 -19.35 31.30 24.05
#